data_AF-A0A232FKK7-F1
#
_entry.id   AF-A0A232FKK7-F1
#
_cell.length_a   1.000
_cell.length_b   1.000
_cell.length_c   1.000
_cell.angle_alpha   90.00
_cell.angle_beta   90.00
_cell.angle_gamma   90.00
#
_symmetry.space_group_name_H-M   'P 1'
#
loop_
_entity.id
_entity.type
_entity.pdbx_description
1 polymer ?
#
loop_
_entity_poly.entity_id
_entity_poly.type
_entity_poly.pdbx_seq_one_letter_code
_entity_poly.pdbx_strand_id
1 'polypeptide(L)'
;MAPYSRQLSTKRTEIRESQIIHSILLLENKNECNEWQLQFISDLPKDVKHMTFNVILNFQGSQNPKNHIFELTNIGPDGKSYSSSRNIVTDWFFNRILIIRVDILQTNSTYFNTLPRDLKYLLDDESYSDLKLCVKDQIFNVHRSILSCRCKILARMIKTDTLKDFNDVVESQGISSKAVKELLNYIYTSDCDFVEIAHELFKLAYFLNITELEVRCKEFIFKNIDSNNIVNVLELLDNEKYELAYLKEAVVQFVKLNEDSLIKDERFLKHVRKSIRLENIGFIIRLAFNDQSKAV
;
A
#
# COMPACT_ATOMS: atom_id res chain seq x y z
N MET A 1 -15.57 -13.38 45.75
CA MET A 1 -14.60 -13.86 44.75
C MET A 1 -13.68 -12.68 44.45
N ALA A 2 -12.42 -12.78 44.83
CA ALA A 2 -11.45 -11.71 44.59
C ALA A 2 -11.09 -11.67 43.11
N PRO A 3 -11.03 -10.50 42.45
CA PRO A 3 -10.52 -10.41 41.10
C PRO A 3 -9.02 -10.72 41.13
N TYR A 4 -8.62 -11.71 40.33
CA TYR A 4 -7.23 -12.10 40.15
C TYR A 4 -6.44 -10.92 39.58
N SER A 5 -5.71 -10.18 40.42
CA SER A 5 -4.66 -9.29 39.97
C SER A 5 -3.52 -10.13 39.39
N ARG A 6 -3.51 -10.36 38.08
CA ARG A 6 -2.34 -10.91 37.40
C ARG A 6 -1.26 -9.82 37.36
N GLN A 7 -0.27 -9.93 38.26
CA GLN A 7 1.01 -9.26 38.09
C GLN A 7 1.65 -9.77 36.80
N LEU A 8 1.69 -8.92 35.77
CA LEU A 8 2.45 -9.20 34.55
C LEU A 8 3.90 -8.74 34.77
N SER A 9 4.83 -9.63 34.46
CA SER A 9 6.26 -9.44 34.72
C SER A 9 6.86 -8.37 33.81
N THR A 10 7.45 -7.35 34.42
CA THR A 10 8.36 -6.41 33.76
C THR A 10 9.60 -7.16 33.28
N LYS A 11 9.78 -7.28 31.96
CA LYS A 11 10.99 -7.88 31.38
C LYS A 11 11.96 -6.76 30.97
N ARG A 12 12.98 -6.52 31.81
CA ARG A 12 14.11 -5.62 31.50
C ARG A 12 14.99 -6.31 30.46
N THR A 13 15.14 -5.71 29.28
CA THR A 13 16.06 -6.22 28.26
C THR A 13 17.18 -5.19 28.08
N GLU A 14 18.36 -5.46 28.64
CA GLU A 14 19.56 -4.68 28.34
C GLU A 14 20.07 -5.10 26.96
N ILE A 15 20.01 -4.19 25.99
CA ILE A 15 20.63 -4.39 24.67
C ILE A 15 22.03 -3.78 24.76
N ARG A 16 23.07 -4.63 24.72
CA ARG A 16 24.46 -4.22 24.51
C ARG A 16 24.80 -4.40 23.03
N GLU A 17 24.84 -3.30 22.28
CA GLU A 17 26.00 -2.88 21.46
C GLU A 17 25.67 -1.57 20.70
N SER A 18 26.55 -0.58 20.90
CA SER A 18 26.55 0.81 20.41
C SER A 18 25.33 1.69 20.76
N GLN A 19 25.48 2.44 21.86
CA GLN A 19 24.58 3.48 22.41
C GLN A 19 23.28 2.94 23.07
N ILE A 20 23.44 2.45 24.30
CA ILE A 20 22.34 1.99 25.16
C ILE A 20 21.54 3.19 25.67
N ILE A 21 20.23 3.18 25.45
CA ILE A 21 19.27 4.02 26.18
C ILE A 21 18.43 3.07 27.01
N HIS A 22 18.45 3.28 28.33
CA HIS A 22 17.64 2.52 29.26
C HIS A 22 16.16 2.80 28.95
N SER A 23 15.46 1.83 28.36
CA SER A 23 14.02 1.90 28.16
C SER A 23 13.34 0.96 29.14
N ILE A 24 12.60 1.53 30.10
CA ILE A 24 11.73 0.78 31.01
C ILE A 24 10.39 0.58 30.29
N LEU A 25 9.97 -0.67 30.13
CA LEU A 25 8.68 -1.05 29.58
C LEU A 25 7.72 -1.29 30.74
N LEU A 26 6.78 -0.38 30.97
CA LEU A 26 5.70 -0.55 31.93
C LEU A 26 4.41 -0.89 31.16
N LEU A 27 3.90 -2.11 31.39
CA LEU A 27 2.57 -2.52 30.98
C LEU A 27 1.65 -2.45 32.19
N GLU A 28 0.68 -1.52 32.15
CA GLU A 28 -0.38 -1.45 33.14
C GLU A 28 -1.72 -1.73 32.44
N ASN A 29 -2.45 -2.71 32.97
CA ASN A 29 -3.85 -2.90 32.62
C ASN A 29 -4.65 -1.94 33.49
N LYS A 30 -5.28 -0.95 32.85
CA LYS A 30 -5.86 0.18 33.60
C LYS A 30 -7.24 -0.09 34.16
N ASN A 31 -7.98 -1.08 33.68
CA ASN A 31 -9.32 -1.45 34.14
C ASN A 31 -9.68 -2.79 33.47
N GLU A 32 -10.58 -3.60 34.03
CA GLU A 32 -11.05 -4.88 33.47
C GLU A 32 -11.73 -4.81 32.07
N CYS A 33 -11.57 -3.71 31.33
CA CYS A 33 -11.86 -3.54 29.92
C CYS A 33 -10.59 -3.66 29.06
N ASN A 34 -10.74 -4.01 27.78
CA ASN A 34 -9.70 -4.37 26.82
C ASN A 34 -8.68 -3.27 26.44
N GLU A 35 -8.38 -2.34 27.34
CA GLU A 35 -7.51 -1.19 27.14
C GLU A 35 -6.16 -1.42 27.82
N TRP A 36 -5.09 -1.40 27.02
CA TRP A 36 -3.73 -1.64 27.47
C TRP A 36 -2.92 -0.36 27.25
N GLN A 37 -2.31 0.16 28.31
CA GLN A 37 -1.38 1.28 28.18
C GLN A 37 0.06 0.77 28.24
N LEU A 38 0.81 1.07 27.19
CA LEU A 38 2.25 0.83 27.12
C LEU A 38 2.97 2.16 27.27
N GLN A 39 3.69 2.34 28.36
CA GLN A 39 4.49 3.53 28.59
C GLN A 39 5.97 3.22 28.37
N PHE A 40 6.58 3.94 27.42
CA PHE A 40 8.02 3.95 27.23
C PHE A 40 8.59 5.15 27.99
N ILE A 41 9.44 4.87 28.97
CA ILE A 41 10.25 5.91 29.62
C ILE A 41 11.66 5.74 29.08
N SER A 42 12.09 6.68 28.24
CA SER A 42 13.44 6.71 27.68
C SER A 42 14.06 8.08 27.87
N ASP A 43 15.20 8.13 28.57
CA ASP A 43 16.07 9.31 28.61
C ASP A 43 16.92 9.33 27.33
N LEU A 44 16.35 9.80 26.21
CA LEU A 44 17.05 9.88 24.93
C LEU A 44 18.14 10.99 24.97
N PRO A 45 19.44 10.68 24.82
CA PRO A 45 20.46 11.66 24.50
C PRO A 45 20.12 12.45 23.22
N LYS A 46 20.50 13.73 23.21
CA LYS A 46 20.14 14.72 22.18
C LYS A 46 20.59 14.38 20.75
N ASP A 47 21.48 13.41 20.58
CA ASP A 47 22.16 13.11 19.33
C ASP A 47 21.59 11.87 18.59
N VAL A 48 20.58 11.20 19.14
CA VAL A 48 19.98 10.00 18.55
C VAL A 48 18.97 10.36 17.46
N LYS A 49 19.40 10.21 16.21
CA LYS A 49 18.65 10.63 15.01
C LYS A 49 17.48 9.71 14.63
N HIS A 50 17.64 8.42 14.86
CA HIS A 50 16.64 7.40 14.53
C HIS A 50 16.69 6.29 15.57
N MET A 51 15.50 5.85 15.97
CA MET A 51 15.33 4.74 16.88
C MET A 51 14.15 3.89 16.43
N THR A 52 14.39 2.58 16.37
CA THR A 52 13.36 1.59 16.02
C THR A 52 13.10 0.69 17.22
N PHE A 53 11.82 0.49 17.53
CA PHE A 53 11.39 -0.50 18.52
C PHE A 53 10.46 -1.51 17.88
N ASN A 54 10.61 -2.77 18.29
CA ASN A 54 9.64 -3.81 17.99
C ASN A 54 8.80 -4.05 19.24
N VAL A 55 7.50 -3.74 19.15
CA VAL A 55 6.54 -4.07 20.20
C VAL A 55 5.87 -5.38 19.81
N ILE A 56 6.07 -6.39 20.64
CA ILE A 56 5.46 -7.71 20.46
C ILE A 56 4.31 -7.83 21.45
N LEU A 57 3.09 -7.86 20.91
CA LEU A 57 1.89 -8.11 21.71
C LEU A 57 1.41 -9.54 21.45
N ASN A 58 1.33 -10.31 22.53
CA ASN A 58 0.85 -11.68 22.49
C ASN A 58 -0.53 -11.76 23.13
N PHE A 59 -1.54 -12.01 22.30
CA PHE A 59 -2.92 -12.13 22.74
C PHE A 59 -3.28 -13.60 22.91
N GLN A 60 -3.57 -14.02 24.14
CA GLN A 60 -3.98 -15.38 24.49
C GLN A 60 -5.43 -15.37 24.99
N GLY A 61 -6.31 -16.14 24.34
CA GLY A 61 -7.72 -16.25 24.71
C GLY A 61 -8.68 -16.14 23.52
N SER A 62 -9.96 -16.45 23.75
CA SER A 62 -11.03 -16.48 22.73
C SER A 62 -11.76 -15.14 22.53
N GLN A 63 -11.46 -14.13 23.36
CA GLN A 63 -12.20 -12.85 23.43
C GLN A 63 -11.28 -11.66 23.15
N ASN A 64 -10.52 -11.71 22.06
CA ASN A 64 -9.66 -10.60 21.67
C ASN A 64 -10.46 -9.50 20.94
N PRO A 65 -10.27 -8.21 21.28
CA PRO A 65 -10.94 -7.12 20.57
C PRO A 65 -10.47 -7.06 19.12
N LYS A 66 -11.39 -6.83 18.16
CA LYS A 66 -11.07 -6.64 16.72
C LYS A 66 -10.38 -5.31 16.45
N ASN A 67 -10.70 -4.29 17.23
CA ASN A 67 -10.18 -2.95 17.05
C ASN A 67 -9.10 -2.71 18.09
N HIS A 68 -7.91 -2.38 17.64
CA HIS A 68 -6.81 -1.98 18.50
C HIS A 68 -6.47 -0.53 18.22
N ILE A 69 -6.64 0.32 19.23
CA ILE A 69 -6.21 1.71 19.16
C ILE A 69 -4.85 1.79 19.80
N PHE A 70 -3.86 2.20 19.03
CA PHE A 70 -2.51 2.45 19.51
C PHE A 70 -2.30 3.95 19.62
N GLU A 71 -2.01 4.42 20.81
CA GLU A 71 -1.70 5.82 21.05
C GLU A 71 -0.23 5.95 21.44
N LEU A 72 0.53 6.69 20.63
CA LEU A 72 1.87 7.12 20.98
C LEU A 72 1.75 8.53 21.55
N THR A 73 2.12 8.73 22.80
CA THR A 73 2.20 10.06 23.41
C THR A 73 3.63 10.36 23.82
N ASN A 74 4.18 11.45 23.31
CA ASN A 74 5.48 11.98 23.70
C ASN A 74 5.28 13.23 24.56
N ILE A 75 5.91 13.27 25.73
CA ILE A 75 5.89 14.45 26.59
C ILE A 75 7.25 15.12 26.49
N GLY A 76 7.27 16.33 25.92
CA GLY A 76 8.46 17.14 25.80
C GLY A 76 9.02 17.58 27.16
N PRO A 77 10.30 17.99 27.22
CA PRO A 77 10.90 18.52 28.45
C PRO A 77 10.24 19.81 28.96
N ASP A 78 9.42 20.46 28.13
CA ASP A 78 8.56 21.59 28.48
C ASP A 78 7.19 21.17 29.06
N GLY A 79 6.96 19.87 29.24
CA GLY A 79 5.71 19.30 29.75
C GLY A 79 4.58 19.21 28.72
N LYS A 80 4.82 19.59 27.45
CA LYS A 80 3.80 19.48 26.41
C LYS A 80 3.70 18.05 25.89
N SER A 81 2.48 17.54 25.77
CA SER A 81 2.22 16.24 25.16
C SER A 81 1.91 16.38 23.67
N TYR A 82 2.50 15.49 22.87
CA TYR A 82 2.19 15.29 21.47
C TYR A 82 1.75 13.85 21.30
N SER A 83 0.53 13.65 20.81
CA SER A 83 -0.02 12.32 20.61
C SER A 83 -0.30 12.03 19.13
N SER A 84 -0.09 10.78 18.75
CA SER A 84 -0.53 10.21 17.48
C SER A 84 -1.24 8.90 17.79
N SER A 85 -2.43 8.71 17.22
CA SER A 85 -3.17 7.47 17.35
C SER A 85 -3.29 6.75 16.01
N ARG A 86 -3.25 5.42 16.05
CA ARG A 86 -3.53 4.57 14.89
C ARG A 86 -4.49 3.47 15.30
N ASN A 87 -5.61 3.39 14.61
CA ASN A 87 -6.52 2.27 14.74
C ASN A 87 -6.08 1.16 13.78
N ILE A 88 -5.84 -0.02 14.32
CA ILE A 88 -5.57 -1.24 13.56
C ILE A 88 -6.73 -2.19 13.80
N VAL A 89 -7.50 -2.42 12.75
CA VAL A 89 -8.54 -3.45 12.73
C VAL A 89 -7.88 -4.76 12.39
N THR A 90 -8.11 -5.76 13.22
CA THR A 90 -7.59 -7.11 13.05
C THR A 90 -8.75 -8.10 13.08
N ASP A 91 -8.68 -9.18 12.29
CA ASP A 91 -9.69 -10.23 12.31
C ASP A 91 -9.68 -11.01 13.65
N TRP A 92 -10.66 -11.87 13.93
CA TRP A 92 -10.64 -12.64 15.19
C TRP A 92 -9.48 -13.65 15.22
N PHE A 93 -8.63 -13.59 16.26
CA PHE A 93 -7.47 -14.49 16.43
C PHE A 93 -7.53 -15.31 17.72
N PHE A 94 -7.31 -16.62 17.58
CA PHE A 94 -6.74 -17.46 18.64
C PHE A 94 -5.21 -17.54 18.43
N ASN A 95 -4.43 -17.26 19.48
CA ASN A 95 -2.99 -17.54 19.59
C ASN A 95 -2.11 -17.04 18.42
N ARG A 96 -2.02 -15.72 18.20
CA ARG A 96 -1.03 -15.11 17.29
C ARG A 96 -0.28 -13.93 17.92
N ILE A 97 0.89 -13.65 17.34
CA ILE A 97 1.79 -12.56 17.73
C ILE A 97 1.57 -11.38 16.78
N LEU A 98 1.31 -10.18 17.32
CA LEU A 98 1.33 -8.93 16.56
C LEU A 98 2.69 -8.25 16.79
N ILE A 99 3.42 -7.99 15.69
CA ILE A 99 4.69 -7.25 15.72
C ILE A 99 4.43 -5.86 15.17
N ILE A 100 4.60 -4.85 16.02
CA ILE A 100 4.48 -3.44 15.63
C ILE A 100 5.88 -2.85 15.60
N ARG A 101 6.28 -2.34 14.43
CA ARG A 101 7.49 -1.53 14.31
C ARG A 101 7.13 -0.08 14.54
N VAL A 102 7.78 0.54 15.53
CA VAL A 102 7.66 1.99 15.80
C VAL A 102 9.00 2.62 15.50
N ASP A 103 9.02 3.53 14.54
CA ASP A 103 10.19 4.33 14.18
C ASP A 103 10.02 5.75 14.74
N ILE A 104 10.85 6.13 15.70
CA ILE A 104 10.91 7.48 16.23
C ILE A 104 12.09 8.18 15.56
N LEU A 105 11.78 9.20 14.78
CA LEU A 105 12.74 10.04 14.09
C LEU A 105 12.84 11.36 14.84
N GLN A 106 14.04 11.71 15.31
CA GLN A 106 14.27 13.04 15.87
C GLN A 106 14.30 14.02 14.69
N THR A 107 13.14 14.60 14.39
CA THR A 107 13.08 15.73 13.46
C THR A 107 13.47 16.96 14.26
N ASN A 108 14.74 17.34 14.22
CA ASN A 108 15.10 18.73 14.52
C ASN A 108 14.21 19.59 13.63
N SER A 109 13.36 20.43 14.22
CA SER A 109 12.42 21.26 13.47
C SER A 109 13.17 22.32 12.65
N THR A 110 13.60 21.90 11.48
CA THR A 110 13.79 22.68 10.27
C THR A 110 13.20 21.78 9.19
N TYR A 111 12.20 22.27 8.46
CA TYR A 111 11.67 21.59 7.28
C TYR A 111 12.85 21.09 6.43
N PHE A 112 13.08 19.79 6.40
CA PHE A 112 14.08 19.23 5.50
C PHE A 112 13.50 19.35 4.08
N ASN A 113 14.00 20.33 3.32
CA ASN A 113 13.80 20.39 1.88
C ASN A 113 14.61 19.24 1.28
N THR A 114 13.93 18.14 0.99
CA THR A 114 14.52 17.04 0.22
C THR A 114 14.28 17.32 -1.25
N LEU A 115 15.21 16.92 -2.11
CA LEU A 115 15.05 17.10 -3.56
C LEU A 115 13.69 16.56 -4.07
N PRO A 116 13.21 15.36 -3.69
CA PRO A 116 11.86 14.90 -4.07
C PRO A 116 10.74 15.86 -3.65
N ARG A 117 10.84 16.48 -2.48
CA ARG A 117 9.85 17.44 -2.00
C ARG A 117 9.89 18.74 -2.80
N ASP A 118 11.08 19.25 -3.10
CA ASP A 118 11.26 20.45 -3.91
C ASP A 118 10.75 20.23 -5.34
N LEU A 119 11.00 19.05 -5.91
CA LEU A 119 10.45 18.64 -7.19
C LEU A 119 8.92 18.46 -7.12
N LYS A 120 8.38 17.94 -6.02
CA LYS A 120 6.91 17.87 -5.83
C LYS A 120 6.29 19.26 -5.83
N TYR A 121 6.91 20.23 -5.16
CA TYR A 121 6.45 21.62 -5.19
C TYR A 121 6.49 22.18 -6.60
N LEU A 122 7.52 21.89 -7.41
CA LEU A 122 7.52 22.27 -8.83
C LEU A 122 6.38 21.62 -9.62
N LEU A 123 6.00 20.38 -9.31
CA LEU A 123 4.87 19.74 -9.99
C LEU A 123 3.52 20.36 -9.57
N ASP A 124 3.38 20.80 -8.32
CA ASP A 124 2.15 21.41 -7.80
C ASP A 124 2.04 22.91 -8.14
N ASP A 125 3.18 23.61 -8.24
CA ASP A 125 3.28 25.00 -8.66
C ASP A 125 3.65 25.09 -10.14
N GLU A 126 2.62 25.35 -10.95
CA GLU A 126 2.71 25.35 -12.41
C GLU A 126 3.52 26.54 -12.98
N SER A 127 3.98 27.48 -12.14
CA SER A 127 4.58 28.77 -12.54
C SER A 127 5.80 28.65 -13.46
N TYR A 128 6.55 27.54 -13.36
CA TYR A 128 7.80 27.32 -14.14
C TYR A 128 7.68 26.22 -15.19
N SER A 129 6.46 25.72 -15.43
CA SER A 129 6.21 24.70 -16.44
C SER A 129 6.49 25.21 -17.85
N ASP A 130 7.07 24.35 -18.69
CA ASP A 130 7.44 24.64 -20.10
C ASP A 130 6.82 23.64 -21.09
N LEU A 131 5.93 22.76 -20.60
CA LEU A 131 5.19 21.80 -21.38
C LEU A 131 3.79 21.57 -20.80
N LYS A 132 2.80 21.49 -21.68
CA LYS A 132 1.43 21.08 -21.36
C LYS A 132 1.20 19.68 -21.88
N LEU A 133 0.91 18.75 -20.98
CA LEU A 133 0.50 17.39 -21.30
C LEU A 133 -1.03 17.31 -21.18
N CYS A 134 -1.72 17.33 -22.30
CA CYS A 134 -3.18 17.26 -22.34
C CYS A 134 -3.60 15.80 -22.42
N VAL A 135 -4.27 15.26 -21.41
CA VAL A 135 -4.76 13.88 -21.38
C VAL A 135 -6.26 13.91 -21.14
N LYS A 136 -7.05 13.40 -22.10
CA LYS A 136 -8.51 13.53 -22.09
C LYS A 136 -8.90 14.99 -21.88
N ASP A 137 -9.74 15.26 -20.87
CA ASP A 137 -10.22 16.61 -20.52
C ASP A 137 -9.33 17.33 -19.47
N GLN A 138 -8.15 16.79 -19.15
CA GLN A 138 -7.24 17.38 -18.16
C GLN A 138 -5.92 17.84 -18.78
N ILE A 139 -5.41 18.96 -18.29
CA ILE A 139 -4.13 19.53 -18.69
C ILE A 139 -3.19 19.42 -17.49
N PHE A 140 -2.03 18.81 -17.70
CA PHE A 140 -0.96 18.75 -16.72
C PHE A 140 0.18 19.69 -17.16
N ASN A 141 0.43 20.73 -16.38
CA ASN A 141 1.56 21.62 -16.59
C ASN A 141 2.83 20.98 -15.99
N VAL A 142 3.82 20.70 -16.83
CA VAL A 142 4.98 19.87 -16.50
C VAL A 142 6.28 20.44 -17.07
N HIS A 143 7.40 19.88 -16.63
CA HIS A 143 8.75 20.34 -16.98
C HIS A 143 9.43 19.35 -17.94
N ARG A 144 9.78 19.80 -19.15
CA ARG A 144 10.44 18.99 -20.19
C ARG A 144 11.72 18.35 -19.69
N SER A 145 12.53 19.12 -18.96
CA SER A 145 13.83 18.69 -18.44
C SER A 145 13.69 17.51 -17.47
N ILE A 146 12.73 17.58 -16.54
CA ILE A 146 12.48 16.53 -15.55
C ILE A 146 11.95 15.27 -16.24
N LEU A 147 10.91 15.38 -17.07
CA LEU A 147 10.36 14.22 -17.79
C LEU A 147 11.43 13.54 -18.66
N SER A 148 12.23 14.33 -19.37
CA SER A 148 13.26 13.81 -20.27
C SER A 148 14.41 13.12 -19.54
N CYS A 149 14.77 13.61 -18.34
CA CYS A 149 15.82 13.01 -17.53
C CYS A 149 15.37 11.68 -16.91
N ARG A 150 14.10 11.62 -16.47
CA ARG A 150 13.56 10.52 -15.68
C ARG A 150 12.95 9.41 -16.53
N CYS A 151 12.53 9.69 -17.76
CA CYS A 151 11.95 8.70 -18.67
C CYS A 151 12.45 8.89 -20.10
N LYS A 152 13.22 7.90 -20.60
CA LYS A 152 13.79 7.93 -21.97
C LYS A 152 12.72 7.93 -23.07
N ILE A 153 11.57 7.27 -22.84
CA ILE A 153 10.46 7.23 -23.80
C ILE A 153 9.85 8.63 -23.93
N LEU A 154 9.52 9.27 -22.80
CA LEU A 154 9.02 10.65 -22.80
C LEU A 154 10.05 11.62 -23.38
N ALA A 155 11.34 11.47 -23.06
CA ALA A 155 12.41 12.28 -23.65
C ALA A 155 12.39 12.24 -25.19
N ARG A 156 12.23 11.04 -25.75
CA ARG A 156 12.12 10.85 -27.21
C ARG A 156 10.84 11.48 -27.74
N MET A 157 9.68 11.22 -27.13
CA MET A 157 8.40 11.79 -27.56
C MET A 157 8.40 13.33 -27.54
N ILE A 158 9.02 13.93 -26.52
CA ILE A 158 9.19 15.39 -26.43
C ILE A 158 10.10 15.91 -27.55
N LYS A 159 11.20 15.21 -27.86
CA LYS A 159 12.14 15.60 -28.92
C LYS A 159 11.55 15.44 -30.33
N THR A 160 10.70 14.44 -30.55
CA THR A 160 10.09 14.16 -31.87
C THR A 160 8.69 14.75 -32.03
N ASP A 161 8.19 15.48 -31.04
CA ASP A 161 6.85 16.06 -31.00
C ASP A 161 5.72 15.04 -31.20
N THR A 162 5.84 13.88 -30.55
CA THR A 162 4.90 12.75 -30.64
C THR A 162 4.20 12.45 -29.31
N LEU A 163 4.00 13.47 -28.46
CA LEU A 163 3.27 13.32 -27.18
C LEU A 163 1.80 12.94 -27.38
N LYS A 164 1.21 13.21 -28.54
CA LYS A 164 -0.12 12.71 -28.91
C LYS A 164 -0.22 11.18 -28.83
N ASP A 165 0.86 10.46 -29.13
CA ASP A 165 0.90 8.99 -29.07
C ASP A 165 0.72 8.50 -27.62
N PHE A 166 1.21 9.27 -26.63
CA PHE A 166 0.96 8.98 -25.22
C PHE A 166 -0.52 9.14 -24.87
N ASN A 167 -1.18 10.17 -25.40
CA ASN A 167 -2.61 10.40 -25.18
C ASN A 167 -3.47 9.29 -25.80
N ASP A 168 -3.15 8.89 -27.03
CA ASP A 168 -3.82 7.79 -27.72
C ASP A 168 -3.73 6.50 -26.92
N VAL A 169 -2.57 6.26 -26.28
CA VAL A 169 -2.37 5.11 -25.37
C VAL A 169 -3.18 5.23 -24.09
N VAL A 170 -3.21 6.41 -23.47
CA VAL A 170 -4.01 6.65 -22.26
C VAL A 170 -5.51 6.43 -22.54
N GLU A 171 -6.00 6.93 -23.67
CA GLU A 171 -7.41 6.79 -24.07
C GLU A 171 -7.75 5.35 -24.44
N SER A 172 -6.97 4.72 -25.32
CA SER A 172 -7.23 3.35 -25.79
C SER A 172 -7.16 2.31 -24.67
N GLN A 173 -6.32 2.52 -23.66
CA GLN A 173 -6.22 1.63 -22.50
C GLN A 173 -7.15 1.99 -21.35
N GLY A 174 -8.00 3.02 -21.52
CA GLY A 174 -8.96 3.44 -20.52
C GLY A 174 -8.32 4.04 -19.25
N ILE A 175 -7.08 4.51 -19.33
CA ILE A 175 -6.31 5.02 -18.19
C ILE A 175 -6.91 6.35 -17.72
N SER A 176 -7.16 6.47 -16.43
CA SER A 176 -7.71 7.65 -15.77
C SER A 176 -6.66 8.76 -15.66
N SER A 177 -7.13 9.99 -15.57
CA SER A 177 -6.24 11.12 -15.32
C SER A 177 -5.62 11.08 -13.93
N LYS A 178 -6.27 10.42 -12.95
CA LYS A 178 -5.70 10.13 -11.62
C LYS A 178 -4.44 9.27 -11.73
N ALA A 179 -4.45 8.21 -12.54
CA ALA A 179 -3.27 7.38 -12.77
C ALA A 179 -2.14 8.14 -13.46
N VAL A 180 -2.45 9.02 -14.42
CA VAL A 180 -1.44 9.90 -15.05
C VAL A 180 -0.86 10.88 -14.03
N LYS A 181 -1.67 11.46 -13.16
CA LYS A 181 -1.19 12.33 -12.08
C LYS A 181 -0.21 11.60 -11.16
N GLU A 182 -0.52 10.36 -10.76
CA GLU A 182 0.37 9.56 -9.92
C GLU A 182 1.65 9.11 -10.67
N LEU A 183 1.57 8.83 -11.97
CA LEU A 183 2.77 8.64 -12.80
C LEU A 183 3.67 9.88 -12.77
N LEU A 184 3.11 11.08 -12.93
CA LEU A 184 3.87 12.33 -12.85
C LEU A 184 4.46 12.51 -11.45
N ASN A 185 3.68 12.25 -10.40
CA ASN A 185 4.15 12.26 -9.01
C ASN A 185 5.39 11.36 -8.84
N TYR A 186 5.33 10.14 -9.35
CA TYR A 186 6.45 9.20 -9.32
C TYR A 186 7.67 9.70 -10.12
N ILE A 187 7.46 10.27 -11.30
CA ILE A 187 8.56 10.81 -12.11
C ILE A 187 9.34 11.88 -11.33
N TYR A 188 8.64 12.75 -10.61
CA TYR A 188 9.24 13.86 -9.84
C TYR A 188 9.81 13.42 -8.49
N THR A 189 9.18 12.45 -7.82
CA THR A 189 9.49 12.16 -6.40
C THR A 189 10.04 10.75 -6.14
N SER A 190 9.91 9.84 -7.11
CA SER A 190 10.09 8.39 -6.93
C SER A 190 9.12 7.76 -5.91
N ASP A 191 8.07 8.48 -5.54
CA ASP A 191 7.01 8.00 -4.67
C ASP A 191 5.65 8.01 -5.39
N CYS A 192 4.75 7.15 -4.93
CA CYS A 192 3.45 6.95 -5.58
C CYS A 192 2.44 6.37 -4.61
N ASP A 193 1.21 6.87 -4.68
CA ASP A 193 0.07 6.19 -4.08
C ASP A 193 -0.52 5.19 -5.09
N PHE A 194 -0.47 3.90 -4.76
CA PHE A 194 -0.95 2.82 -5.63
C PHE A 194 -2.43 2.52 -5.43
N VAL A 195 -3.06 3.07 -4.39
CA VAL A 195 -4.44 2.77 -4.01
C VAL A 195 -5.36 3.11 -5.18
N GLU A 196 -6.21 2.14 -5.55
CA GLU A 196 -7.16 2.15 -6.68
C GLU A 196 -6.53 2.15 -8.09
N ILE A 197 -5.36 2.75 -8.30
CA ILE A 197 -4.81 3.00 -9.64
C ILE A 197 -3.69 2.05 -10.07
N ALA A 198 -3.30 1.08 -9.22
CA ALA A 198 -2.15 0.21 -9.47
C ALA A 198 -2.15 -0.49 -10.84
N HIS A 199 -3.32 -0.93 -11.34
CA HIS A 199 -3.46 -1.61 -12.63
C HIS A 199 -3.20 -0.67 -13.82
N GLU A 200 -3.69 0.56 -13.74
CA GLU A 200 -3.50 1.59 -14.76
C GLU A 200 -2.05 2.09 -14.74
N LEU A 201 -1.49 2.26 -13.55
CA LEU A 201 -0.11 2.66 -13.38
C LEU A 201 0.88 1.59 -13.87
N PHE A 202 0.56 0.32 -13.68
CA PHE A 202 1.30 -0.80 -14.28
C PHE A 202 1.34 -0.67 -15.81
N LYS A 203 0.19 -0.43 -16.45
CA LYS A 203 0.10 -0.26 -17.91
C LYS A 203 0.96 0.92 -18.40
N LEU A 204 0.90 2.05 -17.69
CA LEU A 204 1.73 3.23 -17.98
C LEU A 204 3.23 2.95 -17.80
N ALA A 205 3.61 2.32 -16.69
CA ALA A 205 5.00 1.99 -16.38
C ALA A 205 5.60 1.06 -17.44
N TYR A 206 4.84 0.04 -17.87
CA TYR A 206 5.24 -0.85 -18.95
C TYR A 206 5.39 -0.09 -20.28
N PHE A 207 4.39 0.72 -20.66
CA PHE A 207 4.44 1.51 -21.90
C PHE A 207 5.63 2.47 -21.96
N LEU A 208 5.92 3.14 -20.85
CA LEU A 208 7.01 4.10 -20.72
C LEU A 208 8.35 3.45 -20.37
N ASN A 209 8.38 2.12 -20.21
CA ASN A 209 9.56 1.34 -19.82
C ASN A 209 10.23 1.87 -18.54
N ILE A 210 9.42 2.09 -17.49
CA ILE A 210 9.86 2.50 -16.15
C ILE A 210 9.85 1.24 -15.26
N THR A 211 10.91 0.43 -15.39
CA THR A 211 10.99 -0.92 -14.80
C THR A 211 10.77 -0.95 -13.29
N GLU A 212 11.33 0.00 -12.54
CA GLU A 212 11.17 0.04 -11.09
C GLU A 212 9.71 0.26 -10.67
N LEU A 213 9.01 1.17 -11.36
CA LEU A 213 7.58 1.41 -11.13
C LEU A 213 6.74 0.19 -11.50
N GLU A 214 7.09 -0.47 -12.61
CA GLU A 214 6.44 -1.71 -13.05
C GLU A 214 6.52 -2.78 -11.95
N VAL A 215 7.70 -3.02 -11.38
CA VAL A 215 7.92 -3.98 -10.29
C VAL A 215 7.11 -3.61 -9.04
N ARG A 216 7.09 -2.32 -8.65
CA ARG A 216 6.30 -1.87 -7.50
C ARG A 216 4.80 -2.07 -7.70
N CYS A 217 4.28 -1.78 -8.91
CA CYS A 217 2.87 -2.04 -9.22
C CYS A 217 2.56 -3.53 -9.15
N LYS A 218 3.42 -4.36 -9.73
CA LYS A 218 3.36 -5.83 -9.72
C LYS A 218 3.27 -6.39 -8.30
N GLU A 219 4.11 -5.91 -7.39
CA GLU A 219 4.08 -6.31 -5.98
C GLU A 219 2.82 -5.84 -5.25
N PHE A 220 2.39 -4.60 -5.51
CA PHE A 220 1.21 -4.04 -4.87
C PHE A 220 -0.06 -4.80 -5.29
N ILE A 221 -0.22 -5.07 -6.59
CA ILE A 221 -1.34 -5.84 -7.13
C ILE A 221 -1.35 -7.24 -6.50
N PHE A 222 -0.21 -7.92 -6.48
CA PHE A 222 -0.08 -9.26 -5.89
C PHE A 222 -0.50 -9.31 -4.40
N LYS A 223 -0.08 -8.32 -3.60
CA LYS A 223 -0.38 -8.26 -2.17
C LYS A 223 -1.84 -7.90 -1.85
N ASN A 224 -2.56 -7.30 -2.82
CA ASN A 224 -3.88 -6.72 -2.60
C ASN A 224 -4.95 -7.29 -3.55
N ILE A 225 -4.81 -8.53 -4.03
CA ILE A 225 -5.85 -9.18 -4.84
C ILE A 225 -7.11 -9.36 -3.97
N ASP A 226 -8.24 -8.88 -4.46
CA ASP A 226 -9.53 -9.00 -3.79
C ASP A 226 -10.69 -9.17 -4.80
N SER A 227 -11.91 -9.34 -4.30
CA SER A 227 -13.10 -9.50 -5.14
C SER A 227 -13.44 -8.24 -5.96
N ASN A 228 -12.99 -7.07 -5.53
CA ASN A 228 -13.28 -5.81 -6.22
C ASN A 228 -12.38 -5.59 -7.43
N ASN A 229 -11.13 -6.07 -7.36
CA ASN A 229 -10.11 -5.85 -8.39
C ASN A 229 -9.76 -7.08 -9.23
N ILE A 230 -10.25 -8.28 -8.87
CA ILE A 230 -9.92 -9.54 -9.57
C ILE A 230 -10.12 -9.47 -11.09
N VAL A 231 -11.16 -8.77 -11.55
CA VAL A 231 -11.44 -8.60 -12.99
C VAL A 231 -10.34 -7.80 -13.67
N ASN A 232 -9.88 -6.70 -13.05
CA ASN A 232 -8.77 -5.90 -13.56
C ASN A 232 -7.47 -6.70 -13.60
N VAL A 233 -7.21 -7.56 -12.60
CA VAL A 233 -6.04 -8.44 -12.59
C VAL A 233 -6.11 -9.45 -13.75
N LEU A 234 -7.28 -10.06 -13.98
CA LEU A 234 -7.48 -11.01 -15.08
C LEU A 234 -7.30 -10.34 -16.45
N GLU A 235 -7.79 -9.11 -16.62
CA GLU A 235 -7.57 -8.32 -17.84
C GLU A 235 -6.08 -8.04 -18.11
N LEU A 236 -5.26 -7.87 -17.07
CA LEU A 236 -3.81 -7.80 -17.23
C LEU A 236 -3.24 -9.15 -17.66
N LEU A 237 -3.67 -10.25 -17.04
CA LEU A 237 -3.18 -11.60 -17.36
C LEU A 237 -3.56 -12.07 -18.78
N ASP A 238 -4.66 -11.58 -19.33
CA ASP A 238 -5.09 -11.88 -20.71
C ASP A 238 -4.14 -11.28 -21.76
N ASN A 239 -3.35 -10.27 -21.40
CA ASN A 239 -2.38 -9.64 -22.29
C ASN A 239 -1.02 -10.35 -22.20
N GLU A 240 -0.75 -11.22 -23.17
CA GLU A 240 0.46 -12.06 -23.26
C GLU A 240 1.77 -11.25 -23.33
N LYS A 241 1.71 -9.94 -23.61
CA LYS A 241 2.88 -9.06 -23.57
C LYS A 241 3.40 -8.80 -22.15
N TYR A 242 2.55 -8.99 -21.14
CA TYR A 242 2.92 -8.77 -19.76
C TYR A 242 3.47 -10.06 -19.14
N GLU A 243 4.73 -10.03 -18.72
CA GLU A 243 5.36 -11.15 -18.00
C GLU A 243 4.87 -11.20 -16.54
N LEU A 244 3.73 -11.89 -16.33
CA LEU A 244 2.97 -11.93 -15.06
C LEU A 244 2.71 -13.36 -14.54
N ALA A 245 3.65 -14.29 -14.76
CA ALA A 245 3.46 -15.71 -14.41
C ALA A 245 3.13 -15.95 -12.93
N TYR A 246 3.86 -15.32 -12.00
CA TYR A 246 3.61 -15.47 -10.55
C TYR A 246 2.25 -14.90 -10.14
N LEU A 247 1.77 -13.85 -10.83
CA LEU A 247 0.47 -13.25 -10.56
C LEU A 247 -0.67 -14.18 -11.02
N LYS A 248 -0.45 -14.93 -12.11
CA LYS A 248 -1.39 -15.97 -12.58
C LYS A 248 -1.62 -17.04 -11.51
N GLU A 249 -0.55 -17.52 -10.88
CA GLU A 249 -0.65 -18.50 -9.78
C GLU A 249 -1.44 -17.94 -8.59
N ALA A 250 -1.16 -16.70 -8.19
CA ALA A 250 -1.87 -16.04 -7.09
C ALA A 250 -3.37 -15.88 -7.37
N VAL A 251 -3.72 -15.45 -8.59
CA VAL A 251 -5.12 -15.34 -9.03
C VAL A 251 -5.82 -16.69 -9.02
N VAL A 252 -5.17 -17.75 -9.51
CA VAL A 252 -5.76 -19.10 -9.47
C VAL A 252 -6.05 -19.54 -8.03
N GLN A 253 -5.16 -19.27 -7.09
CA GLN A 253 -5.40 -19.58 -5.67
C GLN A 253 -6.53 -18.72 -5.09
N PHE A 254 -6.53 -17.42 -5.39
CA PHE A 254 -7.58 -16.52 -4.93
C PHE A 254 -8.97 -16.95 -5.42
N VAL A 255 -9.10 -17.28 -6.72
CA VAL A 255 -10.37 -17.72 -7.30
C VAL A 255 -10.85 -19.00 -6.62
N LYS A 256 -9.98 -20.01 -6.44
CA LYS A 256 -10.33 -21.27 -5.77
C LYS A 256 -10.85 -21.07 -4.34
N LEU A 257 -10.27 -20.12 -3.60
CA LEU A 257 -10.66 -19.84 -2.22
C LEU A 257 -11.96 -19.02 -2.11
N ASN A 258 -12.40 -18.37 -3.19
CA ASN A 258 -13.53 -17.44 -3.19
C ASN A 258 -14.62 -17.77 -4.21
N GLU A 259 -14.66 -19.01 -4.73
CA GLU A 259 -15.57 -19.42 -5.83
C GLU A 259 -17.03 -19.05 -5.54
N ASP A 260 -17.55 -19.38 -4.35
CA ASP A 260 -18.95 -19.13 -3.96
C ASP A 260 -19.35 -17.64 -4.00
N SER A 261 -18.39 -16.75 -3.73
CA SER A 261 -18.60 -15.30 -3.77
C SER A 261 -18.49 -14.80 -5.21
N LEU A 262 -17.46 -15.24 -5.94
CA LEU A 262 -17.18 -14.79 -7.30
C LEU A 262 -18.23 -15.23 -8.33
N ILE A 263 -18.88 -16.37 -8.12
CA ILE A 263 -20.00 -16.82 -8.97
C ILE A 263 -21.16 -15.82 -8.97
N LYS A 264 -21.31 -15.04 -7.89
CA LYS A 264 -22.35 -14.01 -7.78
C LYS A 264 -21.90 -12.65 -8.33
N ASP A 265 -20.61 -12.47 -8.62
CA ASP A 265 -20.10 -11.23 -9.22
C ASP A 265 -20.32 -11.26 -10.74
N GLU A 266 -21.29 -10.47 -11.20
CA GLU A 266 -21.60 -10.35 -12.63
C GLU A 266 -20.42 -9.86 -13.47
N ARG A 267 -19.54 -9.01 -12.93
CA ARG A 267 -18.37 -8.50 -13.66
C ARG A 267 -17.37 -9.63 -13.90
N PHE A 268 -17.14 -10.46 -12.87
CA PHE A 268 -16.31 -11.65 -12.98
C PHE A 268 -16.90 -12.63 -14.00
N LEU A 269 -18.20 -12.96 -13.89
CA LEU A 269 -18.86 -13.85 -14.85
C LEU A 269 -18.81 -13.31 -16.28
N LYS A 270 -19.04 -12.01 -16.47
CA LYS A 270 -18.95 -11.35 -17.79
C LYS A 270 -17.56 -11.47 -18.38
N HIS A 271 -16.52 -11.26 -17.58
CA HIS A 271 -15.13 -11.42 -18.01
C HIS A 271 -14.85 -12.89 -18.38
N VAL A 272 -15.17 -13.85 -17.51
CA VAL A 272 -14.97 -15.29 -17.76
C VAL A 272 -15.69 -15.76 -19.03
N ARG A 273 -16.92 -15.29 -19.28
CA ARG A 273 -17.69 -15.58 -20.51
C ARG A 273 -17.04 -15.00 -21.77
N LYS A 274 -16.40 -13.84 -21.66
CA LYS A 274 -15.67 -13.21 -22.77
C LYS A 274 -14.34 -13.92 -23.05
N SER A 275 -13.68 -14.41 -22.00
CA SER A 275 -12.35 -15.02 -22.03
C SER A 275 -12.39 -16.57 -22.07
N ILE A 276 -13.48 -17.18 -22.56
CA ILE A 276 -13.60 -18.64 -22.71
C ILE A 276 -12.52 -19.14 -23.67
N ARG A 277 -11.47 -19.74 -23.11
CA ARG A 277 -10.48 -20.56 -23.81
C ARG A 277 -10.75 -22.03 -23.48
N LEU A 278 -10.41 -22.95 -24.39
CA LEU A 278 -10.58 -24.41 -24.19
C LEU A 278 -9.96 -24.91 -22.87
N GLU A 279 -8.84 -24.32 -22.47
CA GLU A 279 -8.10 -24.62 -21.24
C GLU A 279 -8.91 -24.38 -19.95
N ASN A 280 -9.87 -23.45 -19.99
CA ASN A 280 -10.66 -23.04 -18.83
C ASN A 280 -12.09 -23.59 -18.87
N ILE A 281 -12.45 -24.31 -19.94
CA ILE A 281 -13.84 -24.73 -20.20
C ILE A 281 -14.37 -25.67 -19.12
N GLY A 282 -13.52 -26.53 -18.55
CA GLY A 282 -13.90 -27.44 -17.45
C GLY A 282 -14.22 -26.71 -16.14
N PHE A 283 -13.56 -25.59 -15.86
CA PHE A 283 -13.91 -24.71 -14.74
C PHE A 283 -15.25 -24.00 -14.99
N ILE A 284 -15.45 -23.49 -16.20
CA ILE A 284 -16.68 -22.78 -16.60
C ILE A 284 -17.90 -23.69 -16.59
N ILE A 285 -17.76 -24.93 -17.04
CA ILE A 285 -18.82 -25.96 -16.94
C ILE A 285 -19.18 -26.21 -15.47
N ARG A 286 -18.20 -26.35 -14.56
CA ARG A 286 -18.49 -26.51 -13.12
C ARG A 286 -19.24 -25.31 -12.53
N LEU A 287 -18.92 -24.08 -12.96
CA LEU A 287 -19.66 -22.89 -12.58
C LEU A 287 -21.11 -22.91 -13.09
N ALA A 288 -21.33 -23.29 -14.34
CA ALA A 288 -22.66 -23.31 -14.97
C ALA A 288 -23.59 -24.38 -14.38
N PHE A 289 -23.04 -25.51 -13.91
CA PHE A 289 -23.82 -26.63 -13.39
C PHE A 289 -24.00 -26.63 -11.85
N ASN A 290 -23.33 -25.74 -11.11
CA ASN A 290 -23.57 -25.58 -9.67
C ASN A 290 -24.89 -24.85 -9.33
N ASP A 291 -25.58 -24.28 -10.34
CA ASP A 291 -26.88 -23.63 -10.19
C ASP A 291 -28.07 -24.60 -10.02
N GLN A 292 -27.83 -25.92 -10.00
CA GLN A 292 -28.91 -26.92 -9.83
C GLN A 292 -28.94 -27.65 -8.48
N SER A 293 -28.19 -27.22 -7.45
CA SER A 293 -28.23 -27.84 -6.12
C SER A 293 -29.07 -27.09 -5.06
N LYS A 294 -29.82 -26.04 -5.47
CA LYS A 294 -30.78 -25.34 -4.60
C LYS A 294 -32.13 -25.10 -5.26
N ALA A 295 -32.75 -26.14 -5.81
CA ALA A 295 -34.19 -26.19 -5.98
C ALA A 295 -34.65 -27.65 -6.01
N VAL A 296 -35.54 -27.98 -5.06
CA VAL A 296 -36.22 -29.26 -4.77
C VAL A 296 -35.48 -30.16 -3.79
#